data_AF-A0A553ZXI4-F1
#
_entry.id   AF-A0A553ZXI4-F1
#
_cell.length_a   1.000
_cell.length_b   1.000
_cell.length_c   1.000
_cell.angle_alpha   90.00
_cell.angle_beta   90.00
_cell.angle_gamma   90.00
#
_symmetry.space_group_name_H-M   'P 1'
#
loop_
_entity.id
_entity.type
_entity.pdbx_description
1 polymer ?
#
loop_
_entity_poly.entity_id
_entity_poly.type
_entity_poly.pdbx_seq_one_letter_code
_entity_poly.pdbx_strand_id
1 'polypeptide(L)'
;MSNQFAMDKEVLKQLEIIKSLQKRSQAAVYSLYAQAVLEYSLYYHKKDQLLHLIDEALVKRDEEQFMSLTNDYAALLNEHKDGKTIYDHGFKLHLTFQ
;
A
#
# COMPACT_ATOMS: atom_id res chain seq x y z
N MET A 1 3.77 -19.32 10.72
CA MET A 1 3.11 -18.38 9.79
C MET A 1 3.49 -16.98 10.21
N SER A 2 4.52 -16.40 9.60
CA SER A 2 4.92 -15.01 9.88
C SER A 2 4.03 -14.10 9.03
N ASN A 3 3.21 -13.27 9.67
CA ASN A 3 2.39 -12.27 8.99
C ASN A 3 3.30 -11.30 8.22
N GLN A 4 3.47 -11.57 6.93
CA GLN A 4 4.23 -10.77 5.97
C GLN A 4 3.44 -9.53 5.50
N PHE A 5 2.31 -9.24 6.16
CA PHE A 5 1.54 -8.01 6.03
C PHE A 5 1.80 -7.13 7.24
N ALA A 6 3.06 -6.75 7.48
CA ALA A 6 3.40 -5.76 8.48
C ALA A 6 2.89 -4.39 7.99
N MET A 7 1.57 -4.19 8.09
CA MET A 7 0.91 -2.90 7.96
C MET A 7 1.62 -1.91 8.89
N ASP A 8 1.77 -0.66 8.45
CA ASP A 8 2.46 0.36 9.24
C ASP A 8 1.83 0.43 10.65
N LYS A 9 2.69 0.53 11.67
CA LYS A 9 2.27 0.60 13.08
C LYS A 9 1.32 1.77 13.33
N GLU A 10 1.48 2.87 12.60
CA GLU A 10 0.57 4.00 12.68
C GLU A 10 -0.83 3.68 12.13
N VAL A 11 -0.92 2.88 11.07
CA VAL A 11 -2.21 2.42 10.52
C VAL A 11 -2.92 1.48 11.49
N LEU A 12 -2.18 0.54 12.10
CA LEU A 12 -2.73 -0.35 13.13
C LEU A 12 -3.26 0.43 14.33
N LYS A 13 -2.51 1.44 14.78
CA LYS A 13 -2.92 2.33 15.88
C LYS A 13 -4.19 3.13 15.54
N GLN A 14 -4.30 3.66 14.32
CA GLN A 14 -5.52 4.34 13.87
C GLN A 14 -6.73 3.39 13.86
N LEU A 15 -6.56 2.15 13.41
CA LEU A 15 -7.60 1.13 13.41
C LEU A 15 -8.06 0.77 14.83
N GLU A 16 -7.14 0.64 15.79
CA GLU A 16 -7.47 0.39 17.19
C GLU A 16 -8.26 1.54 17.85
N ILE A 17 -7.89 2.79 17.54
CA ILE A 17 -8.63 3.98 17.97
C ILE A 17 -10.05 3.99 17.38
N ILE A 18 -10.15 3.68 16.07
CA ILE A 18 -11.43 3.57 15.36
C ILE A 18 -12.32 2.48 15.99
N LYS A 19 -11.73 1.34 16.36
CA LYS A 19 -12.42 0.21 16.98
C LYS A 19 -12.89 0.50 18.42
N SER A 20 -12.13 1.28 19.19
CA SER A 20 -12.44 1.59 20.59
C SER A 20 -13.51 2.68 20.76
N LEU A 21 -13.80 3.47 19.72
CA LEU A 21 -14.95 4.39 19.69
C LEU A 21 -16.26 3.58 19.62
N GLN A 22 -16.80 3.23 20.80
CA GLN A 22 -17.94 2.35 21.13
C GLN A 22 -19.30 2.58 20.38
N LYS A 23 -19.37 3.41 19.33
CA LYS A 23 -20.59 3.70 18.54
C LYS A 23 -20.57 3.20 17.09
N ARG A 24 -19.60 2.37 16.68
CA ARG A 24 -19.45 1.97 15.27
C ARG A 24 -19.94 0.55 15.01
N SER A 25 -20.49 0.32 13.82
CA SER A 25 -20.70 -1.03 13.32
C SER A 25 -19.33 -1.67 13.10
N GLN A 26 -19.11 -2.88 13.61
CA GLN A 26 -17.90 -3.65 13.35
C GLN A 26 -17.64 -3.78 11.83
N ALA A 27 -18.71 -3.77 11.03
CA ALA A 27 -18.66 -3.77 9.57
C ALA A 27 -17.84 -2.61 8.98
N ALA A 28 -17.99 -1.37 9.47
CA ALA A 28 -17.22 -0.23 8.96
C ALA A 28 -15.72 -0.36 9.26
N VAL A 29 -15.37 -0.90 10.43
CA VAL A 29 -13.97 -1.14 10.80
C VAL A 29 -13.36 -2.25 9.95
N TYR A 30 -14.10 -3.35 9.73
CA TYR A 30 -13.64 -4.45 8.87
C TYR A 30 -13.54 -4.04 7.40
N SER A 31 -14.45 -3.18 6.92
CA SER A 31 -14.39 -2.61 5.58
C SER A 31 -13.14 -1.75 5.38
N LEU A 32 -12.85 -0.83 6.31
CA LEU A 32 -11.61 -0.04 6.29
C LEU A 32 -10.36 -0.92 6.37
N TYR A 33 -10.38 -1.97 7.18
CA TYR A 33 -9.28 -2.92 7.26
C TYR A 33 -9.08 -3.67 5.95
N ALA A 34 -10.16 -4.19 5.33
CA ALA A 34 -10.08 -4.89 4.05
C ALA A 34 -9.55 -3.98 2.94
N GLN A 35 -10.02 -2.73 2.89
CA GLN A 35 -9.48 -1.72 1.98
C GLN A 35 -8.00 -1.46 2.23
N ALA A 36 -7.58 -1.29 3.49
CA ALA A 36 -6.17 -1.08 3.84
C ALA A 36 -5.30 -2.27 3.38
N VAL A 37 -5.70 -3.50 3.70
CA VAL A 37 -4.99 -4.72 3.28
C VAL A 37 -4.85 -4.77 1.76
N LEU A 38 -5.92 -4.47 1.03
CA LEU A 38 -5.93 -4.51 -0.43
C LEU A 38 -4.97 -3.47 -1.02
N GLU A 39 -5.02 -2.23 -0.51
CA GLU A 39 -4.13 -1.14 -0.96
C GLU A 39 -2.65 -1.47 -0.69
N TYR A 40 -2.32 -1.98 0.51
CA TYR A 40 -0.97 -2.42 0.82
C TYR A 40 -0.51 -3.56 -0.08
N SER A 41 -1.38 -4.55 -0.30
CA SER A 41 -1.04 -5.71 -1.13
C SER A 41 -0.78 -5.29 -2.58
N LEU A 42 -1.61 -4.41 -3.13
CA LEU A 42 -1.43 -3.88 -4.49
C LEU A 42 -0.14 -3.07 -4.62
N TYR A 43 0.12 -2.16 -3.67
CA TYR A 43 1.32 -1.34 -3.68
C TYR A 43 2.59 -2.20 -3.66
N TYR A 44 2.70 -3.11 -2.68
CA TYR A 44 3.91 -3.93 -2.54
C TYR A 44 4.06 -4.94 -3.67
N HIS A 45 2.97 -5.52 -4.16
CA HIS A 45 3.03 -6.43 -5.30
C HIS A 45 3.52 -5.71 -6.57
N LYS A 46 2.98 -4.52 -6.86
CA LYS A 46 3.39 -3.74 -8.04
C LYS A 46 4.82 -3.24 -7.90
N LYS A 47 5.25 -2.83 -6.70
CA LYS A 47 6.62 -2.43 -6.39
C LYS A 47 7.59 -3.57 -6.68
N ASP A 48 7.30 -4.77 -6.16
CA ASP A 48 8.12 -5.96 -6.32
C ASP A 48 8.19 -6.41 -7.79
N GLN A 49 7.05 -6.41 -8.49
CA GLN A 49 6.99 -6.72 -9.92
C GLN A 49 7.86 -5.76 -10.76
N LEU A 50 7.80 -4.46 -10.49
CA LEU A 50 8.60 -3.48 -11.22
C LEU A 50 10.10 -3.68 -10.97
N LEU A 51 10.50 -3.93 -9.72
CA LEU A 51 11.90 -4.22 -9.38
C LEU A 51 12.41 -5.46 -10.11
N HIS A 52 11.62 -6.55 -10.13
CA HIS A 52 11.96 -7.76 -10.87
C HIS A 52 12.14 -7.51 -12.37
N LEU A 53 11.23 -6.75 -12.99
CA LEU A 53 11.32 -6.44 -14.42
C LEU A 53 12.52 -5.52 -14.72
N ILE A 54 12.86 -4.58 -13.83
CA ILE A 54 14.04 -3.74 -13.95
C ILE A 54 15.31 -4.60 -13.93
N ASP A 55 15.41 -5.54 -12.99
CA ASP A 55 16.54 -6.47 -12.91
C ASP A 55 16.65 -7.32 -14.18
N GLU A 56 15.52 -7.80 -14.72
CA GLU A 56 15.52 -8.53 -16.00
C GLU A 56 16.02 -7.67 -17.17
N ALA A 57 15.60 -6.41 -17.26
CA ALA A 57 16.04 -5.49 -18.30
C ALA A 57 17.55 -5.23 -18.21
N LEU A 58 18.09 -5.10 -17.00
CA LEU A 58 19.53 -4.97 -16.76
C LEU A 58 20.30 -6.21 -17.24
N VAL A 59 19.81 -7.41 -16.94
CA VAL A 59 20.42 -8.68 -17.40
C VAL A 59 20.43 -8.76 -18.93
N LYS A 60 19.33 -8.34 -19.57
CA LYS A 60 19.18 -8.31 -21.03
C LYS A 60 19.92 -7.15 -21.70
N ARG A 61 20.44 -6.20 -20.92
CA ARG A 61 21.01 -4.92 -21.38
C ARG A 61 20.04 -4.12 -22.26
N ASP A 62 18.75 -4.21 -21.95
CA ASP A 62 17.70 -3.48 -22.64
C ASP A 62 17.50 -2.11 -21.98
N GLU A 63 18.19 -1.11 -22.52
CA GLU A 63 18.19 0.26 -21.98
C GLU A 63 16.81 0.93 -22.06
N GLU A 64 16.08 0.73 -23.17
CA GLU A 64 14.76 1.32 -23.36
C GLU A 64 13.77 0.77 -22.34
N GLN A 65 13.74 -0.56 -22.19
CA GLN A 65 12.89 -1.22 -21.21
C GLN A 65 13.27 -0.83 -19.78
N PHE A 66 14.57 -0.77 -19.47
CA PHE A 66 15.05 -0.34 -18.15
C PHE A 66 14.58 1.08 -17.80
N MET A 67 14.72 2.02 -18.74
CA MET A 67 14.32 3.41 -18.52
C MET A 67 12.81 3.54 -18.33
N SER A 68 12.01 2.84 -19.16
CA SER A 68 10.55 2.82 -19.01
C SER A 68 10.12 2.29 -17.64
N LEU A 69 10.64 1.13 -17.24
CA LEU A 69 10.27 0.50 -15.96
C LEU A 69 10.73 1.31 -14.76
N THR A 70 11.90 1.96 -14.85
CA THR A 70 12.40 2.85 -13.79
C THR A 70 11.52 4.08 -13.63
N ASN A 71 11.02 4.65 -14.74
CA ASN A 71 10.06 5.75 -14.69
C ASN A 71 8.73 5.32 -14.05
N ASP A 72 8.23 4.13 -14.38
CA ASP A 72 7.01 3.58 -13.78
C ASP A 72 7.19 3.32 -12.27
N TYR A 73 8.36 2.84 -11.87
CA TYR A 73 8.71 2.67 -10.46
C TYR A 73 8.79 4.01 -9.71
N ALA A 74 9.44 5.02 -10.30
CA ALA A 74 9.49 6.36 -9.73
C ALA A 74 8.10 6.99 -9.61
N ALA A 75 7.24 6.79 -10.62
CA ALA A 75 5.85 7.25 -10.60
C ALA A 75 5.06 6.57 -9.47
N LEU A 76 5.19 5.25 -9.29
CA LEU A 76 4.56 4.51 -8.20
C LEU A 76 4.97 5.06 -6.82
N LEU A 77 6.26 5.30 -6.62
CA LEU A 77 6.77 5.89 -5.37
C LEU A 77 6.23 7.29 -5.15
N ASN A 78 6.18 8.11 -6.20
CA ASN A 78 5.68 9.48 -6.09
C ASN A 78 4.18 9.54 -5.80
N GLU A 79 3.38 8.66 -6.43
CA GLU A 79 1.94 8.55 -6.19
C GLU A 79 1.61 8.19 -4.73
N HIS A 80 2.47 7.39 -4.08
CA HIS A 80 2.24 6.89 -2.72
C HIS A 80 3.07 7.59 -1.65
N LYS A 81 3.89 8.59 -2.04
CA LYS A 81 4.83 9.30 -1.14
C LYS A 81 4.14 9.96 0.05
N ASP A 82 3.00 10.60 -0.20
CA ASP A 82 2.23 11.30 0.82
C ASP A 82 1.17 10.40 1.47
N GLY A 83 1.19 9.10 1.19
CA GLY A 83 0.19 8.16 1.63
C GLY A 83 -1.14 8.26 0.86
N LYS A 84 -2.08 7.38 1.21
CA LYS A 84 -3.41 7.31 0.59
C LYS A 84 -4.48 7.36 1.66
N THR A 85 -5.45 8.25 1.53
CA THR A 85 -6.55 8.34 2.49
C THR A 85 -7.75 7.57 1.97
N ILE A 86 -8.19 6.55 2.72
CA ILE A 86 -9.42 5.82 2.44
C ILE A 86 -10.55 6.30 3.36
N TYR A 87 -11.78 6.18 2.87
CA TYR A 87 -12.96 6.72 3.50
C TYR A 87 -14.06 5.67 3.57
N ASP A 88 -14.64 5.48 4.75
CA ASP A 88 -15.81 4.63 4.89
C ASP A 88 -16.70 5.06 6.05
N HIS A 89 -18.01 5.10 5.82
CA HIS A 89 -19.04 5.43 6.82
C HIS A 89 -18.73 6.65 7.70
N GLY A 90 -18.16 7.72 7.11
CA GLY A 90 -17.82 8.96 7.80
C GLY A 90 -16.45 8.98 8.49
N PHE A 91 -15.64 7.93 8.30
CA PHE A 91 -14.32 7.80 8.89
C PHE A 91 -13.23 7.83 7.84
N LYS A 92 -12.08 8.38 8.22
CA LYS A 92 -10.91 8.51 7.39
C LYS A 92 -9.80 7.65 8.00
N LEU A 93 -9.15 6.85 7.17
CA LEU A 93 -7.92 6.15 7.53
C LEU A 93 -6.84 6.60 6.54
N HIS A 94 -5.71 7.06 7.07
CA HIS A 94 -4.60 7.50 6.25
C HIS A 94 -3.54 6.39 6.22
N LEU A 95 -3.34 5.81 5.04
CA LEU A 95 -2.40 4.73 4.78
C LEU A 95 -1.04 5.31 4.41
N THR A 96 0.01 4.88 5.08
CA THR A 96 1.40 5.25 4.79
C THR A 96 2.14 4.06 4.19
N PHE A 97 2.85 4.29 3.08
CA PHE A 97 3.59 3.26 2.36
C PHE A 97 5.08 3.61 2.48
N GLN A 98 5.71 3.19 3.59
CA GLN A 98 7.15 3.36 3.85
C GLN A 98 7.93 2.16 3.34
#